data_AF-A0A661VKF1-F1
#
_entry.id   AF-A0A661VKF1-F1
#
_cell.length_a   1.000
_cell.length_b   1.000
_cell.length_c   1.000
_cell.angle_alpha   90.00
_cell.angle_beta   90.00
_cell.angle_gamma   90.00
#
_symmetry.space_group_name_H-M   'P 1'
#
loop_
_entity.id
_entity.type
_entity.pdbx_description
1 polymer ?
#
loop_
_entity_poly.entity_id
_entity_poly.type
_entity_poly.pdbx_seq_one_letter_code
_entity_poly.pdbx_strand_id
1 'polypeptide(L)'
;MNHTSDSVSACQLPWWQPARLAVFLQGSGWRTRKDLTPLEAVELGPIAVSPLDQRGKAHFIAWDIDTGKESDVRALRDALPSRLRERLLITLSGKKGWHLWLFLDEPIAAKNAVQFAKLVGERAGVQCEIFPSSRESRCLKWPGQLHPETGKPETFVDSRWLRDPDRLDTMIILELLYQGQYRASKDEVLAAIRSRGSKRSNVQAPESESIRIWRPRTITDVLLGEEAVVDYLMRGAGREYPGLGKPFRCILPEHEERNPSAAWWRDERGRLIYHDFHERTEGCRLFSVLEVQYALRTGEVRKLSPREEAEELGLLLRAVPILQDRLRAVLKLNTTILYSLFKINTYSTTNPYISKRHIGISCITSVWEFLKRMFEEGMQEGFVTIPASSGFIARACGLSRIDANRTLNLLAVLGFVAKVGSVERERFRGATWILCQADRSEAKRRWKALGKPPISKINKQLVAKRLGEEIAAAVWRGASKLKAQEVALCAAGDPAIRMGV
;
A
#
# COMPACT_ATOMS: atom_id res chain seq x y z
N MET A 1 8.47 13.54 44.75
CA MET A 1 9.69 13.08 44.04
C MET A 1 9.36 11.77 43.36
N ASN A 2 9.88 11.62 42.14
CA ASN A 2 10.01 10.39 41.34
C ASN A 2 8.77 9.92 40.58
N HIS A 3 8.69 10.28 39.30
CA HIS A 3 8.48 9.37 38.15
C HIS A 3 8.78 10.16 36.86
N THR A 4 10.06 10.49 36.65
CA THR A 4 10.55 11.11 35.40
C THR A 4 11.84 10.42 34.99
N SER A 5 11.73 9.30 34.30
CA SER A 5 12.71 8.84 33.30
C SER A 5 12.20 7.58 32.59
N ASP A 6 11.02 7.67 31.96
CA ASP A 6 10.67 6.73 30.89
C ASP A 6 11.01 7.44 29.58
N SER A 7 11.98 6.89 28.86
CA SER A 7 12.58 7.46 27.66
C SER A 7 11.52 7.83 26.61
N VAL A 8 11.48 9.11 26.22
CA VAL A 8 10.69 9.59 25.08
C VAL A 8 11.14 8.80 23.84
N SER A 9 10.22 8.04 23.24
CA SER A 9 10.52 7.19 22.10
C SER A 9 11.09 8.03 20.94
N ALA A 10 12.15 7.55 20.28
CA ALA A 10 12.85 8.29 19.22
C ALA A 10 11.91 8.75 18.08
N CYS A 11 10.83 8.01 17.80
CA CYS A 11 9.84 8.37 16.79
C CYS A 11 8.86 9.47 17.22
N GLN A 12 8.79 9.81 18.51
CA GLN A 12 8.04 10.98 18.99
C GLN A 12 8.78 12.30 18.72
N LEU A 13 10.04 12.24 18.29
CA LEU A 13 10.89 13.41 18.07
C LEU A 13 11.16 13.65 16.58
N PRO A 14 11.32 14.92 16.15
CA PRO A 14 11.74 15.21 14.79
C PRO A 14 13.15 14.66 14.51
N TRP A 15 13.36 14.03 13.34
CA TRP A 15 14.68 13.53 12.90
C TRP A 15 15.66 14.62 12.46
N TRP A 16 15.22 15.88 12.53
CA TRP A 16 16.05 17.06 12.29
C TRP A 16 16.06 17.93 13.54
N GLN A 17 17.05 18.82 13.65
CA GLN A 17 17.08 19.82 14.70
C GLN A 17 16.25 21.05 14.29
N PRO A 18 15.07 21.29 14.88
CA PRO A 18 14.25 22.45 14.54
C PRO A 18 14.93 23.74 14.99
N ALA A 19 14.76 24.82 14.23
CA ALA A 19 15.29 26.14 14.58
C ALA A 19 14.75 26.66 15.92
N ARG A 20 13.52 26.23 16.24
CA ARG A 20 12.73 26.64 17.40
C ARG A 20 11.82 25.48 17.77
N LEU A 21 11.60 25.36 19.08
CA LEU A 21 10.52 24.58 19.65
C LEU A 21 9.57 25.54 20.35
N ALA A 22 8.29 25.21 20.41
CA ALA A 22 7.38 25.84 21.33
C ALA A 22 6.81 24.77 22.26
N VAL A 23 6.71 25.08 23.54
CA VAL A 23 6.15 24.20 24.55
C VAL A 23 4.90 24.85 25.09
N PHE A 24 3.84 24.07 25.27
CA PHE A 24 2.66 24.53 25.97
C PHE A 24 2.86 24.41 27.48
N LEU A 25 2.88 25.55 28.17
CA LEU A 25 2.98 25.62 29.63
C LEU A 25 1.60 25.94 30.21
N GLN A 26 1.12 25.11 31.14
CA GLN A 26 -0.17 25.33 31.79
C GLN A 26 -0.22 26.73 32.44
N GLY A 27 -1.30 27.47 32.18
CA GLY A 27 -1.48 28.85 32.65
C GLY A 27 -0.74 29.94 31.85
N SER A 28 0.28 29.59 31.08
CA SER A 28 1.05 30.54 30.25
C SER A 28 0.78 30.41 28.74
N GLY A 29 0.30 29.25 28.28
CA GLY A 29 0.10 28.97 26.87
C GLY A 29 1.39 28.57 26.15
N TRP A 30 1.40 28.68 24.82
CA TRP A 30 2.58 28.35 24.00
C TRP A 30 3.72 29.34 24.24
N ARG A 31 4.93 28.81 24.49
CA ARG A 31 6.16 29.59 24.64
C ARG A 31 7.26 29.03 23.74
N THR A 32 7.77 29.87 22.86
CA THR A 32 8.88 29.51 21.98
C THR A 32 10.20 29.55 22.73
N ARG A 33 10.98 28.49 22.60
CA ARG A 33 12.32 28.31 23.18
C ARG A 33 13.29 27.91 22.09
N LYS A 34 14.49 28.49 22.11
CA LYS A 34 15.58 28.22 21.14
C LYS A 34 16.68 27.35 21.75
N ASP A 35 16.69 27.27 23.06
CA ASP A 35 17.67 26.65 23.92
C ASP A 35 17.30 25.22 24.31
N LEU A 36 16.06 24.79 24.07
CA LEU A 36 15.59 23.45 24.40
C LEU A 36 15.86 22.47 23.25
N THR A 37 16.33 21.28 23.62
CA THR A 37 16.26 20.10 22.78
C THR A 37 14.84 19.54 22.73
N PRO A 38 14.48 18.73 21.70
CA PRO A 38 13.18 18.08 21.65
C PRO A 38 12.87 17.22 22.88
N LEU A 39 13.88 16.55 23.46
CA LEU A 39 13.72 15.71 24.65
C LEU A 39 13.31 16.55 25.86
N GLU A 40 14.07 17.60 26.17
CA GLU A 40 13.76 18.52 27.28
C GLU A 40 12.40 19.22 27.08
N ALA A 41 12.04 19.51 25.82
CA ALA A 41 10.78 20.17 25.51
C ALA A 41 9.55 19.27 25.80
N VAL A 42 9.63 17.97 25.52
CA VAL A 42 8.53 17.02 25.76
C VAL A 42 8.29 16.80 27.26
N GLU A 43 9.35 16.85 28.08
CA GLU A 43 9.23 16.75 29.55
C GLU A 43 8.45 17.92 30.15
N LEU A 44 8.48 19.09 29.50
CA LEU A 44 7.80 20.29 29.97
C LEU A 44 6.31 20.36 29.56
N GLY A 45 5.90 19.63 28.53
CA GLY A 45 4.52 19.58 28.06
C GLY A 45 4.41 19.35 26.54
N PRO A 46 3.19 19.49 25.97
CA PRO A 46 2.98 19.35 24.53
C PRO A 46 3.87 20.29 23.73
N ILE A 47 4.50 19.74 22.68
CA ILE A 47 5.43 20.51 21.85
C ILE A 47 4.85 20.88 20.48
N ALA A 48 5.34 21.98 19.94
CA ALA A 48 5.18 22.41 18.57
C ALA A 48 6.56 22.65 17.97
N VAL A 49 6.77 22.21 16.73
CA VAL A 49 8.07 22.23 16.06
C VAL A 49 8.10 23.27 14.96
N SER A 50 9.24 23.93 14.80
CA SER A 50 9.49 24.80 13.65
C SER A 50 9.60 23.97 12.37
N PRO A 51 8.95 24.39 11.26
CA PRO A 51 9.19 23.78 9.94
C PRO A 51 10.62 23.98 9.45
N LEU A 52 11.32 24.98 9.99
CA LEU A 52 12.68 25.35 9.60
C LEU A 52 13.71 24.76 10.56
N ASP A 53 14.87 24.36 10.04
CA ASP A 53 16.09 24.07 10.81
C ASP A 53 16.90 25.34 11.13
N GLN A 54 17.99 25.18 11.88
CA GLN A 54 18.90 26.27 12.26
C GLN A 54 19.52 27.00 11.05
N ARG A 55 19.52 26.39 9.86
CA ARG A 55 20.00 26.99 8.60
C ARG A 55 18.89 27.69 7.82
N GLY A 56 17.67 27.75 8.37
CA GLY A 56 16.51 28.36 7.74
C GLY A 56 15.94 27.54 6.57
N LYS A 57 16.24 26.23 6.50
CA LYS A 57 15.67 25.33 5.49
C LYS A 57 14.48 24.56 6.06
N ALA A 58 13.45 24.39 5.24
CA ALA A 58 12.20 23.74 5.60
C ALA A 58 12.32 22.21 5.47
N HIS A 59 12.00 21.48 6.53
CA HIS A 59 11.92 20.01 6.57
C HIS A 59 10.51 19.49 6.34
N PHE A 60 9.50 20.33 6.55
CA PHE A 60 8.12 20.04 6.18
C PHE A 60 7.40 21.28 5.66
N ILE A 61 6.31 21.01 4.94
CA ILE A 61 5.32 21.98 4.53
C ILE A 61 3.98 21.52 5.10
N ALA A 62 3.25 22.40 5.77
CA ALA A 62 1.95 22.05 6.34
C ALA A 62 0.90 23.13 6.14
N TRP A 63 -0.36 22.70 6.20
CA TRP A 63 -1.55 23.55 6.17
C TRP A 63 -2.40 23.23 7.41
N ASP A 64 -2.73 24.26 8.18
CA ASP A 64 -3.58 24.16 9.36
C ASP A 64 -4.98 24.71 9.05
N ILE A 65 -5.98 23.84 9.18
CA ILE A 65 -7.37 24.07 8.82
C ILE A 65 -8.23 24.07 10.08
N ASP A 66 -8.59 25.25 10.56
CA ASP A 66 -9.42 25.43 11.75
C ASP A 66 -10.94 25.28 11.50
N THR A 67 -11.36 25.19 10.24
CA THR A 67 -12.77 25.29 9.84
C THR A 67 -13.61 24.08 10.26
N GLY A 68 -13.00 22.91 10.46
CA GLY A 68 -13.74 21.68 10.74
C GLY A 68 -14.55 21.13 9.56
N LYS A 69 -14.33 21.63 8.33
CA LYS A 69 -14.88 21.10 7.08
C LYS A 69 -13.95 20.10 6.37
N GLU A 70 -14.44 18.88 6.16
CA GLU A 70 -13.72 17.86 5.39
C GLU A 70 -13.52 18.21 3.91
N SER A 71 -14.40 19.06 3.35
CA SER A 71 -14.28 19.55 1.98
C SER A 71 -12.96 20.30 1.76
N ASP A 72 -12.52 21.05 2.77
CA ASP A 72 -11.32 21.89 2.69
C ASP A 72 -10.06 21.00 2.71
N VAL A 73 -10.07 19.96 3.55
CA VAL A 73 -9.04 18.92 3.59
C VAL A 73 -8.92 18.22 2.23
N ARG A 74 -10.05 17.80 1.65
CA ARG A 74 -10.09 17.12 0.35
C ARG A 74 -9.62 18.04 -0.78
N ALA A 75 -10.07 19.30 -0.80
CA ALA A 75 -9.66 20.28 -1.80
C ALA A 75 -8.15 20.56 -1.76
N LEU A 76 -7.57 20.75 -0.58
CA LEU A 76 -6.11 20.93 -0.43
C LEU A 76 -5.33 19.69 -0.87
N ARG A 77 -5.77 18.50 -0.46
CA ARG A 77 -5.17 17.24 -0.91
C ARG A 77 -5.23 17.12 -2.43
N ASP A 78 -6.36 17.45 -3.03
CA ASP A 78 -6.58 17.28 -4.47
C ASP A 78 -5.88 18.37 -5.31
N ALA A 79 -5.50 19.50 -4.71
CA ALA A 79 -4.65 20.52 -5.33
C ALA A 79 -3.16 20.10 -5.43
N LEU A 80 -2.73 19.08 -4.69
CA LEU A 80 -1.37 18.55 -4.78
C LEU A 80 -1.17 17.69 -6.04
N PRO A 81 0.03 17.74 -6.65
CA PRO A 81 0.45 16.75 -7.64
C PRO A 81 0.28 15.32 -7.12
N SER A 82 -0.09 14.37 -7.99
CA SER A 82 -0.44 13.00 -7.58
C SER A 82 0.62 12.31 -6.70
N ARG A 83 1.90 12.44 -7.06
CA ARG A 83 2.99 11.85 -6.28
C ARG A 83 3.15 12.45 -4.89
N LEU A 84 2.99 13.78 -4.77
CA LEU A 84 3.03 14.47 -3.47
C LEU A 84 1.76 14.17 -2.65
N ARG A 85 0.63 13.97 -3.33
CA ARG A 85 -0.65 13.62 -2.70
C ARG A 85 -0.59 12.29 -1.96
N GLU A 86 0.08 11.29 -2.53
CA GLU A 86 0.28 9.96 -1.91
C GLU A 86 1.21 10.02 -0.67
N ARG A 87 1.99 11.08 -0.54
CA ARG A 87 2.91 11.34 0.58
C ARG A 87 2.33 12.27 1.64
N LEU A 88 1.17 12.87 1.37
CA LEU A 88 0.52 13.78 2.29
C LEU A 88 -0.04 12.99 3.48
N LEU A 89 0.38 13.36 4.68
CA LEU A 89 -0.20 12.87 5.91
C LEU A 89 -1.22 13.87 6.45
N ILE A 90 -2.26 13.38 7.11
CA ILE A 90 -3.34 14.22 7.64
C ILE A 90 -3.54 13.86 9.09
N THR A 91 -3.59 14.85 9.97
CA THR A 91 -3.92 14.65 11.39
C THR A 91 -5.20 15.37 11.77
N LEU A 92 -5.93 14.80 12.73
CA LEU A 92 -6.95 15.49 13.51
C LEU A 92 -6.28 16.18 14.69
N SER A 93 -6.46 17.49 14.87
CA SER A 93 -5.72 18.28 15.86
C SER A 93 -6.07 17.98 17.33
N GLY A 94 -7.01 17.07 17.59
CA GLY A 94 -7.54 16.75 18.93
C GLY A 94 -8.77 17.58 19.34
N LYS A 95 -9.23 18.50 18.48
CA LYS A 95 -10.49 19.25 18.65
C LYS A 95 -11.36 19.16 17.38
N LYS A 96 -11.29 20.19 16.51
CA LYS A 96 -12.07 20.26 15.27
C LYS A 96 -11.24 20.54 14.02
N GLY A 97 -9.96 20.89 14.18
CA GLY A 97 -9.09 21.26 13.07
C GLY A 97 -8.32 20.06 12.51
N TRP A 98 -7.70 20.27 11.35
CA TRP A 98 -6.77 19.31 10.75
C TRP A 98 -5.46 19.97 10.43
N HIS A 99 -4.38 19.20 10.53
CA HIS A 99 -3.12 19.56 9.91
C HIS A 99 -2.83 18.61 8.74
N LEU A 100 -2.47 19.19 7.60
CA LEU A 100 -2.02 18.45 6.43
C LEU A 100 -0.51 18.62 6.35
N TRP A 101 0.23 17.52 6.36
CA TRP A 101 1.68 17.50 6.46
C TRP A 101 2.33 16.90 5.21
N LEU A 102 3.29 17.62 4.65
CA LEU A 102 4.18 17.14 3.60
C LEU A 102 5.62 17.25 4.11
N PHE A 103 6.14 16.13 4.61
CA PHE A 103 7.53 16.01 5.06
C PHE A 103 8.47 15.79 3.89
N LEU A 104 9.68 16.32 3.96
CA LEU A 104 10.65 16.27 2.87
C LEU A 104 11.79 15.30 3.19
N ASP A 105 12.27 14.60 2.15
CA ASP A 105 13.47 13.75 2.25
C ASP A 105 14.73 14.58 2.45
N GLU A 106 14.77 15.75 1.80
CA GLU A 106 15.80 16.75 1.89
C GLU A 106 15.19 18.14 2.09
N PRO A 107 15.77 18.98 2.97
CA PRO A 107 15.16 20.26 3.29
C PRO A 107 15.37 21.29 2.17
N ILE A 108 14.36 22.12 1.92
CA ILE A 108 14.37 23.16 0.87
C ILE A 108 14.44 24.56 1.46
N ALA A 109 14.81 25.57 0.65
CA ALA A 109 14.80 26.95 1.11
C ALA A 109 13.38 27.38 1.55
N ALA A 110 13.27 28.08 2.68
CA ALA A 110 11.97 28.54 3.22
C ALA A 110 11.11 29.28 2.19
N LYS A 111 11.72 30.10 1.32
CA LYS A 111 11.02 30.81 0.24
C LYS A 111 10.29 29.86 -0.72
N ASN A 112 10.93 28.73 -1.08
CA ASN A 112 10.34 27.74 -1.97
C ASN A 112 9.20 26.98 -1.28
N ALA A 113 9.37 26.64 0.00
CA ALA A 113 8.33 26.02 0.81
C ALA A 113 7.08 26.92 0.93
N VAL A 114 7.26 28.20 1.28
CA VAL A 114 6.17 29.20 1.34
C VAL A 114 5.49 29.34 -0.02
N GLN A 115 6.27 29.44 -1.11
CA GLN A 115 5.72 29.58 -2.46
C GLN A 115 4.89 28.37 -2.88
N PHE A 116 5.36 27.15 -2.54
CA PHE A 116 4.63 25.93 -2.81
C PHE A 116 3.35 25.83 -1.97
N ALA A 117 3.42 26.14 -0.67
CA ALA A 117 2.26 26.13 0.22
C ALA A 117 1.14 27.06 -0.26
N LYS A 118 1.50 28.29 -0.66
CA LYS A 118 0.56 29.26 -1.25
C LYS A 118 -0.02 28.77 -2.56
N LEU A 119 0.80 28.21 -3.45
CA LEU A 119 0.33 27.64 -4.72
C LEU A 119 -0.75 26.57 -4.51
N VAL A 120 -0.56 25.68 -3.54
CA VAL A 120 -1.53 24.62 -3.22
C VAL A 120 -2.80 25.22 -2.62
N GLY A 121 -2.69 26.15 -1.67
CA GLY A 121 -3.84 26.84 -1.07
C GLY A 121 -4.67 27.62 -2.09
N GLU A 122 -4.01 28.38 -2.98
CA GLU A 122 -4.65 29.11 -4.08
C GLU A 122 -5.39 28.18 -5.04
N ARG A 123 -4.78 27.04 -5.41
CA ARG A 123 -5.41 26.04 -6.28
C ARG A 123 -6.60 25.34 -5.62
N ALA A 124 -6.52 25.11 -4.32
CA ALA A 124 -7.58 24.48 -3.55
C ALA A 124 -8.76 25.43 -3.32
N GLY A 125 -8.53 26.76 -3.40
CA GLY A 125 -9.51 27.76 -2.98
C GLY A 125 -9.79 27.72 -1.46
N VAL A 126 -8.83 27.22 -0.68
CA VAL A 126 -8.97 27.03 0.77
C VAL A 126 -8.13 28.05 1.51
N GLN A 127 -8.77 28.81 2.39
CA GLN A 127 -8.08 29.71 3.32
C GLN A 127 -7.67 28.91 4.57
N CYS A 128 -6.37 28.80 4.80
CA CYS A 128 -5.75 28.07 5.91
C CYS A 128 -4.42 28.73 6.29
N GLU A 129 -3.94 28.48 7.51
CA GLU A 129 -2.58 28.88 7.86
C GLU A 129 -1.57 27.93 7.19
N ILE A 130 -0.40 28.45 6.81
CA ILE A 130 0.65 27.67 6.15
C ILE A 130 1.95 27.69 6.94
N PHE A 131 2.67 26.58 6.92
CA PHE A 131 3.93 26.38 7.63
C PHE A 131 4.96 25.79 6.67
N PRO A 132 6.10 26.45 6.40
CA PRO A 132 6.43 27.78 6.87
C PRO A 132 5.57 28.88 6.24
N SER A 133 5.27 29.93 7.00
CA SER A 133 4.65 31.17 6.48
C SER A 133 5.69 32.22 6.07
N SER A 134 6.87 32.17 6.67
CA SER A 134 8.01 33.05 6.39
C SER A 134 9.32 32.41 6.88
N ARG A 135 10.45 33.13 6.80
CA ARG A 135 11.72 32.72 7.45
C ARG A 135 11.64 32.67 8.98
N GLU A 136 10.65 33.32 9.56
CA GLU A 136 10.40 33.35 11.00
C GLU A 136 9.12 32.59 11.37
N SER A 137 8.67 31.69 10.49
CA SER A 137 7.43 30.90 10.65
C SER A 137 7.21 30.42 12.08
N ARG A 138 5.98 30.49 12.58
CA ARG A 138 5.61 29.89 13.86
C ARG A 138 5.83 28.37 13.84
N CYS A 139 5.88 27.79 15.03
CA CYS A 139 5.86 26.34 15.20
C CYS A 139 4.44 25.80 14.99
N LEU A 140 4.33 24.55 14.53
CA LEU A 140 3.07 23.81 14.44
C LEU A 140 3.11 22.64 15.42
N LYS A 141 1.98 22.33 16.08
CA LYS A 141 1.91 21.26 17.08
C LYS A 141 2.34 19.94 16.45
N TRP A 142 3.25 19.23 17.13
CA TRP A 142 3.80 18.00 16.58
C TRP A 142 2.75 16.86 16.65
N PRO A 143 2.64 15.98 15.64
CA PRO A 143 1.74 14.84 15.70
C PRO A 143 1.99 13.96 16.94
N GLY A 144 0.91 13.39 17.50
CA GLY A 144 0.94 12.64 18.76
C GLY A 144 0.84 13.50 20.03
N GLN A 145 1.06 14.82 19.95
CA GLN A 145 1.03 15.70 21.12
C GLN A 145 -0.40 16.03 21.56
N LEU A 146 -0.61 16.13 22.87
CA LEU A 146 -1.92 16.42 23.45
C LEU A 146 -2.39 17.83 23.10
N HIS A 147 -3.67 17.97 22.76
CA HIS A 147 -4.31 19.26 22.62
C HIS A 147 -4.50 19.88 24.02
N PRO A 148 -4.02 21.12 24.25
CA PRO A 148 -4.03 21.70 25.60
C PRO A 148 -5.39 21.80 26.28
N GLU A 149 -6.43 22.14 25.51
CA GLU A 149 -7.79 22.30 26.07
C GLU A 149 -8.56 20.97 26.21
N THR A 150 -8.44 20.05 25.26
CA THR A 150 -9.27 18.83 25.22
C THR A 150 -8.58 17.62 25.83
N GLY A 151 -7.26 17.70 26.06
CA GLY A 151 -6.43 16.57 26.48
C GLY A 151 -6.33 15.44 25.46
N LYS A 152 -6.94 15.58 24.27
CA LYS A 152 -6.91 14.54 23.23
C LYS A 152 -5.62 14.64 22.41
N PRO A 153 -4.97 13.51 22.07
CA PRO A 153 -3.81 13.53 21.19
C PRO A 153 -4.18 14.00 19.79
N GLU A 154 -3.23 14.64 19.12
CA GLU A 154 -3.28 14.81 17.67
C GLU A 154 -2.97 13.47 16.99
N THR A 155 -3.88 12.96 16.15
CA THR A 155 -3.75 11.63 15.57
C THR A 155 -3.79 11.65 14.05
N PHE A 156 -2.98 10.80 13.40
CA PHE A 156 -3.07 10.61 11.95
C PHE A 156 -4.38 9.93 11.56
N VAL A 157 -4.93 10.32 10.40
CA VAL A 157 -6.18 9.77 9.85
C VAL A 157 -6.03 9.35 8.40
N ASP A 158 -6.74 8.29 8.00
CA ASP A 158 -6.78 7.88 6.59
C ASP A 158 -7.53 8.93 5.77
N SER A 159 -6.92 9.37 4.67
CA SER A 159 -7.48 10.41 3.80
C SER A 159 -8.83 10.03 3.14
N ARG A 160 -9.26 8.77 3.22
CA ARG A 160 -10.59 8.30 2.82
C ARG A 160 -11.62 8.45 3.94
N TRP A 161 -11.20 8.31 5.19
CA TRP A 161 -12.03 8.29 6.40
C TRP A 161 -11.50 9.26 7.45
N LEU A 162 -11.61 10.57 7.17
CA LEU A 162 -11.00 11.65 7.96
C LEU A 162 -11.48 11.75 9.43
N ARG A 163 -12.58 11.09 9.79
CA ARG A 163 -13.16 11.08 11.14
C ARG A 163 -13.03 9.74 11.86
N ASP A 164 -12.25 8.82 11.31
CA ASP A 164 -12.01 7.49 11.87
C ASP A 164 -10.55 7.40 12.33
N PRO A 165 -10.21 7.95 13.51
CA PRO A 165 -8.83 8.04 14.00
C PRO A 165 -8.23 6.68 14.37
N ASP A 166 -9.05 5.65 14.53
CA ASP A 166 -8.60 4.32 14.99
C ASP A 166 -8.02 3.49 13.84
N ARG A 167 -8.08 3.97 12.59
CA ARG A 167 -7.56 3.27 11.41
C ARG A 167 -6.04 3.35 11.25
N LEU A 168 -5.43 4.41 11.74
CA LEU A 168 -3.99 4.63 11.63
C LEU A 168 -3.41 4.78 13.04
N ASP A 169 -2.36 4.01 13.33
CA ASP A 169 -1.59 4.24 14.53
C ASP A 169 -0.66 5.43 14.32
N THR A 170 -0.78 6.43 15.18
CA THR A 170 0.03 7.64 15.06
C THR A 170 1.51 7.36 15.28
N MET A 171 1.84 6.44 16.18
CA MET A 171 3.21 6.03 16.47
C MET A 171 3.81 5.25 15.29
N ILE A 172 3.05 4.36 14.64
CA ILE A 172 3.52 3.66 13.44
C ILE A 172 3.80 4.66 12.31
N ILE A 173 2.90 5.61 12.07
CA ILE A 173 3.12 6.60 11.01
C ILE A 173 4.36 7.45 11.30
N LEU A 174 4.59 7.85 12.55
CA LEU A 174 5.79 8.57 12.96
C LEU A 174 7.07 7.74 12.78
N GLU A 175 7.04 6.45 13.09
CA GLU A 175 8.17 5.52 12.89
C GLU A 175 8.49 5.35 11.39
N LEU A 176 7.46 5.07 10.58
CA LEU A 176 7.61 4.97 9.12
C LEU A 176 8.15 6.28 8.54
N LEU A 177 7.67 7.42 9.06
CA LEU A 177 8.16 8.74 8.70
C LEU A 177 9.62 8.96 9.09
N TYR A 178 10.04 8.50 10.28
CA TYR A 178 11.42 8.54 10.74
C TYR A 178 12.36 7.69 9.86
N GLN A 179 11.86 6.56 9.36
CA GLN A 179 12.55 5.69 8.40
C GLN A 179 12.55 6.24 6.96
N GLY A 180 12.01 7.43 6.73
CA GLY A 180 11.96 8.07 5.41
C GLY A 180 10.78 7.64 4.55
N GLN A 181 9.91 6.77 5.04
CA GLN A 181 8.63 6.52 4.38
C GLN A 181 7.75 7.78 4.51
N TYR A 182 6.79 7.95 3.61
CA TYR A 182 5.98 9.19 3.49
C TYR A 182 6.72 10.51 3.23
N ARG A 183 8.05 10.56 3.25
CA ARG A 183 8.79 11.77 2.84
C ARG A 183 8.70 11.96 1.33
N ALA A 184 8.51 13.22 0.94
CA ALA A 184 8.42 13.65 -0.44
C ALA A 184 9.76 14.17 -0.94
N SER A 185 10.03 13.95 -2.23
CA SER A 185 11.26 14.44 -2.84
C SER A 185 11.26 15.96 -3.00
N LYS A 186 12.34 16.62 -2.58
CA LYS A 186 12.53 18.06 -2.86
C LYS A 186 12.36 18.41 -4.33
N ASP A 187 12.79 17.53 -5.24
CA ASP A 187 12.77 17.81 -6.68
C ASP A 187 11.35 17.83 -7.23
N GLU A 188 10.45 17.03 -6.66
CA GLU A 188 9.02 17.02 -7.02
C GLU A 188 8.34 18.32 -6.59
N VAL A 189 8.69 18.82 -5.40
CA VAL A 189 8.20 20.12 -4.91
C VAL A 189 8.72 21.26 -5.79
N LEU A 190 10.02 21.28 -6.09
CA LEU A 190 10.62 22.34 -6.92
C LEU A 190 10.12 22.28 -8.37
N ALA A 191 9.89 21.08 -8.92
CA ALA A 191 9.28 20.92 -10.24
C ALA A 191 7.86 21.46 -10.28
N ALA A 192 7.06 21.22 -9.24
CA ALA A 192 5.71 21.77 -9.13
C ALA A 192 5.71 23.31 -9.11
N ILE A 193 6.67 23.94 -8.42
CA ILE A 193 6.86 25.40 -8.42
C ILE A 193 7.22 25.89 -9.84
N ARG A 194 8.20 25.27 -10.49
CA ARG A 194 8.67 25.67 -11.84
C ARG A 194 7.56 25.57 -12.88
N SER A 195 6.72 24.55 -12.82
CA SER A 195 5.61 24.34 -13.78
C SER A 195 4.62 25.52 -13.84
N ARG A 196 4.53 26.33 -12.77
CA ARG A 196 3.69 27.55 -12.71
C ARG A 196 4.24 28.68 -13.60
N GLY A 197 5.56 28.78 -13.75
CA GLY A 197 6.21 29.85 -14.53
C GLY A 197 5.97 29.74 -16.04
N SER A 198 5.59 28.55 -16.52
CA SER A 198 5.47 28.27 -17.96
C SER A 198 4.05 28.38 -18.51
N LYS A 199 3.01 28.56 -17.67
CA LYS A 199 1.61 28.53 -18.10
C LYS A 199 0.79 29.66 -17.47
N ARG A 200 0.85 30.84 -18.11
CA ARG A 200 -0.14 31.91 -17.97
C ARG A 200 -1.14 31.95 -19.14
N SER A 201 -1.22 30.89 -19.94
CA SER A 201 -2.21 30.74 -21.01
C SER A 201 -3.38 29.88 -20.53
N ASN A 202 -4.55 30.51 -20.41
CA ASN A 202 -5.88 29.89 -20.41
C ASN A 202 -5.95 28.71 -21.38
N VAL A 203 -6.09 27.50 -20.85
CA VAL A 203 -6.97 26.42 -21.35
C VAL A 203 -7.14 25.48 -20.15
N GLN A 204 -8.39 25.15 -19.79
CA GLN A 204 -8.70 23.98 -18.97
C GLN A 204 -8.02 22.77 -19.60
N ALA A 205 -6.82 22.44 -19.12
CA ALA A 205 -6.19 21.19 -19.46
C ALA A 205 -7.13 20.08 -18.95
N PRO A 206 -7.51 19.11 -19.79
CA PRO A 206 -8.33 18.00 -19.32
C PRO A 206 -7.62 17.41 -18.12
N GLU A 207 -8.36 17.24 -17.02
CA GLU A 207 -7.90 16.57 -15.81
C GLU A 207 -7.07 15.37 -16.23
N SER A 208 -5.76 15.42 -15.98
CA SER A 208 -4.95 14.23 -16.05
C SER A 208 -5.49 13.36 -14.92
N GLU A 209 -6.39 12.42 -15.24
CA GLU A 209 -6.75 11.30 -14.40
C GLU A 209 -5.46 10.87 -13.72
N SER A 210 -5.39 11.12 -12.41
CA SER A 210 -4.22 10.79 -11.60
C SER A 210 -3.87 9.34 -11.94
N ILE A 211 -2.73 9.12 -12.58
CA ILE A 211 -2.20 7.79 -12.83
C ILE A 211 -1.84 7.27 -11.44
N ARG A 212 -2.84 6.70 -10.74
CA ARG A 212 -2.63 5.83 -9.59
C ARG A 212 -1.71 4.73 -10.11
N ILE A 213 -0.56 4.58 -9.48
CA ILE A 213 0.35 3.48 -9.80
C ILE A 213 -0.43 2.19 -9.51
N TRP A 214 -0.99 1.60 -10.56
CA TRP A 214 -1.89 0.48 -10.40
C TRP A 214 -1.09 -0.73 -9.99
N ARG A 215 -1.37 -1.24 -8.78
CA ARG A 215 -0.96 -2.59 -8.38
C ARG A 215 -2.21 -3.46 -8.26
N PRO A 216 -2.28 -4.58 -8.99
CA PRO A 216 -3.35 -5.54 -8.80
C PRO A 216 -3.28 -6.11 -7.38
N ARG A 217 -4.44 -6.28 -6.73
CA ARG A 217 -4.56 -7.03 -5.48
C ARG A 217 -4.35 -8.52 -5.80
N THR A 218 -3.23 -9.08 -5.34
CA THR A 218 -2.87 -10.48 -5.65
C THR A 218 -3.66 -11.43 -4.76
N ILE A 219 -3.69 -12.72 -5.12
CA ILE A 219 -4.29 -13.73 -4.25
C ILE A 219 -3.59 -13.78 -2.89
N THR A 220 -2.27 -13.56 -2.83
CA THR A 220 -1.52 -13.43 -1.58
C THR A 220 -2.09 -12.34 -0.68
N ASP A 221 -2.40 -11.16 -1.23
CA ASP A 221 -3.04 -10.06 -0.48
C ASP A 221 -4.42 -10.43 0.06
N VAL A 222 -5.18 -11.23 -0.69
CA VAL A 222 -6.51 -11.69 -0.30
C VAL A 222 -6.41 -12.73 0.82
N LEU A 223 -5.52 -13.71 0.69
CA LEU A 223 -5.36 -14.81 1.64
C LEU A 223 -4.81 -14.31 2.98
N LEU A 224 -3.76 -13.47 2.94
CA LEU A 224 -3.17 -12.88 4.14
C LEU A 224 -4.05 -11.77 4.76
N GLY A 225 -5.11 -11.37 4.07
CA GLY A 225 -6.12 -10.45 4.61
C GLY A 225 -7.27 -11.16 5.34
N GLU A 226 -7.26 -12.49 5.43
CA GLU A 226 -8.41 -13.25 5.94
C GLU A 226 -8.30 -13.51 7.45
N GLU A 227 -9.25 -12.98 8.22
CA GLU A 227 -9.22 -13.04 9.69
C GLU A 227 -9.32 -14.46 10.23
N ALA A 228 -9.86 -15.40 9.45
CA ALA A 228 -9.86 -16.81 9.82
C ALA A 228 -8.43 -17.39 9.95
N VAL A 229 -7.43 -16.81 9.28
CA VAL A 229 -6.02 -17.18 9.50
C VAL A 229 -5.57 -16.72 10.87
N VAL A 230 -5.92 -15.51 11.27
CA VAL A 230 -5.60 -14.99 12.60
C VAL A 230 -6.30 -15.79 13.70
N ASP A 231 -7.58 -16.13 13.52
CA ASP A 231 -8.30 -17.00 14.45
C ASP A 231 -7.59 -18.36 14.60
N TYR A 232 -7.16 -18.96 13.47
CA TYR A 232 -6.37 -20.20 13.48
C TYR A 232 -5.06 -20.05 14.29
N LEU A 233 -4.28 -18.99 14.04
CA LEU A 233 -3.02 -18.73 14.76
C LEU A 233 -3.24 -18.52 16.25
N MET A 234 -4.22 -17.69 16.62
CA MET A 234 -4.56 -17.37 18.01
C MET A 234 -4.95 -18.64 18.77
N ARG A 235 -5.82 -19.48 18.18
CA ARG A 235 -6.22 -20.75 18.80
C ARG A 235 -5.05 -21.72 18.91
N GLY A 236 -4.17 -21.77 17.91
CA GLY A 236 -2.93 -22.53 17.95
C GLY A 236 -2.03 -22.14 19.13
N ALA A 237 -2.06 -20.87 19.53
CA ALA A 237 -1.38 -20.35 20.71
C ALA A 237 -2.21 -20.40 22.01
N GLY A 238 -3.36 -21.09 22.01
CA GLY A 238 -4.23 -21.19 23.19
C GLY A 238 -4.96 -19.89 23.56
N ARG A 239 -5.24 -19.02 22.59
CA ARG A 239 -5.94 -17.74 22.77
C ARG A 239 -7.16 -17.62 21.86
N GLU A 240 -8.13 -16.82 22.28
CA GLU A 240 -9.24 -16.40 21.43
C GLU A 240 -8.90 -15.12 20.66
N TYR A 241 -9.36 -15.00 19.43
CA TYR A 241 -9.16 -13.79 18.63
C TYR A 241 -10.11 -12.66 19.08
N PRO A 242 -9.61 -11.53 19.62
CA PRO A 242 -10.48 -10.47 20.14
C PRO A 242 -11.07 -9.55 19.05
N GLY A 243 -10.57 -9.64 17.82
CA GLY A 243 -10.85 -8.73 16.71
C GLY A 243 -9.69 -7.76 16.43
N LEU A 244 -9.76 -7.09 15.27
CA LEU A 244 -8.74 -6.12 14.85
C LEU A 244 -8.66 -4.91 15.79
N GLY A 245 -7.44 -4.40 15.99
CA GLY A 245 -7.13 -3.25 16.83
C GLY A 245 -7.27 -3.51 18.33
N LYS A 246 -7.84 -4.65 18.75
CA LYS A 246 -7.99 -4.97 20.17
C LYS A 246 -6.73 -5.61 20.72
N PRO A 247 -6.21 -5.13 21.87
CA PRO A 247 -5.01 -5.68 22.46
C PRO A 247 -5.28 -7.05 23.11
N PHE A 248 -4.31 -7.96 23.02
CA PHE A 248 -4.30 -9.28 23.66
C PHE A 248 -2.89 -9.61 24.16
N ARG A 249 -2.77 -10.65 24.99
CA ARG A 249 -1.46 -11.13 25.46
C ARG A 249 -0.67 -11.72 24.31
N CYS A 250 0.61 -11.39 24.20
CA CYS A 250 1.47 -11.92 23.15
C CYS A 250 1.30 -13.42 22.95
N ILE A 251 1.30 -13.83 21.68
CA ILE A 251 1.34 -15.23 21.29
C ILE A 251 2.74 -15.66 20.82
N LEU A 252 3.69 -14.74 20.68
CA LEU A 252 5.05 -15.08 20.26
C LEU A 252 5.80 -15.79 21.41
N PRO A 253 6.65 -16.77 21.09
CA PRO A 253 7.29 -17.68 22.07
C PRO A 253 8.31 -17.02 23.00
N GLU A 254 8.74 -15.78 22.72
CA GLU A 254 9.78 -15.09 23.48
C GLU A 254 9.27 -14.46 24.80
N HIS A 255 7.96 -14.43 25.03
CA HIS A 255 7.37 -13.58 26.07
C HIS A 255 6.39 -14.33 27.00
N GLU A 256 6.75 -14.49 28.27
CA GLU A 256 5.85 -14.95 29.32
C GLU A 256 5.13 -13.77 29.98
N GLU A 257 4.10 -13.23 29.34
CA GLU A 257 3.40 -12.04 29.85
C GLU A 257 2.00 -12.28 30.42
N ARG A 258 1.68 -11.51 31.47
CA ARG A 258 0.37 -11.48 32.12
C ARG A 258 -0.58 -10.41 31.55
N ASN A 259 -0.06 -9.41 30.85
CA ASN A 259 -0.82 -8.25 30.36
C ASN A 259 -0.94 -8.25 28.82
N PRO A 260 -1.94 -7.57 28.25
CA PRO A 260 -2.04 -7.38 26.80
C PRO A 260 -0.86 -6.56 26.25
N SER A 261 -0.21 -7.09 25.22
CA SER A 261 1.04 -6.59 24.65
C SER A 261 1.20 -6.90 23.14
N ALA A 262 0.10 -7.31 22.50
CA ALA A 262 0.04 -7.41 21.05
C ALA A 262 -1.35 -7.07 20.50
N ALA A 263 -1.43 -6.75 19.21
CA ALA A 263 -2.69 -6.48 18.49
C ALA A 263 -2.58 -6.87 17.00
N TRP A 264 -3.72 -7.20 16.37
CA TRP A 264 -3.78 -7.47 14.93
C TRP A 264 -4.34 -6.26 14.17
N TRP A 265 -3.69 -5.89 13.06
CA TRP A 265 -4.03 -4.71 12.26
C TRP A 265 -4.09 -5.08 10.77
N ARG A 266 -4.50 -4.13 9.93
CA ARG A 266 -4.43 -4.25 8.47
C ARG A 266 -3.47 -3.22 7.88
N ASP A 267 -2.65 -3.65 6.95
CA ASP A 267 -1.81 -2.75 6.16
C ASP A 267 -2.59 -2.08 5.00
N GLU A 268 -1.91 -1.23 4.23
CA GLU A 268 -2.49 -0.54 3.07
C GLU A 268 -3.00 -1.48 1.96
N ARG A 269 -2.50 -2.72 1.91
CA ARG A 269 -2.91 -3.77 0.95
C ARG A 269 -4.06 -4.63 1.51
N GLY A 270 -4.47 -4.36 2.75
CA GLY A 270 -5.49 -5.10 3.48
C GLY A 270 -4.99 -6.42 4.06
N ARG A 271 -3.68 -6.66 4.08
CA ARG A 271 -3.06 -7.83 4.71
C ARG A 271 -3.03 -7.64 6.22
N LEU A 272 -3.18 -8.72 6.96
CA LEU A 272 -3.11 -8.71 8.41
C LEU A 272 -1.64 -8.60 8.84
N ILE A 273 -1.41 -7.77 9.85
CA ILE A 273 -0.10 -7.58 10.47
C ILE A 273 -0.24 -7.74 11.98
N TYR A 274 0.72 -8.40 12.58
CA TYR A 274 0.84 -8.54 14.02
C TYR A 274 1.67 -7.39 14.56
N HIS A 275 1.14 -6.72 15.56
CA HIS A 275 1.80 -5.63 16.24
C HIS A 275 2.21 -6.08 17.62
N ASP A 276 3.51 -6.09 17.89
CA ASP A 276 4.10 -6.43 19.18
C ASP A 276 4.55 -5.14 19.92
N PHE A 277 4.10 -4.98 21.17
CA PHE A 277 4.38 -3.81 22.03
C PHE A 277 5.45 -4.04 23.12
N HIS A 278 6.21 -5.15 23.13
CA HIS A 278 7.06 -5.54 24.27
C HIS A 278 8.25 -4.60 24.48
N GLU A 279 8.89 -4.13 23.41
CA GLU A 279 10.06 -3.27 23.50
C GLU A 279 9.69 -1.78 23.35
N ARG A 280 9.33 -1.14 24.47
CA ARG A 280 9.07 0.31 24.52
C ARG A 280 10.30 1.16 24.15
N THR A 281 11.51 0.59 24.26
CA THR A 281 12.80 1.28 24.11
C THR A 281 13.49 1.11 22.76
N GLU A 282 13.33 -0.04 22.08
CA GLU A 282 13.93 -0.31 20.75
C GLU A 282 12.94 -0.15 19.58
N GLY A 283 11.65 0.04 19.89
CA GLY A 283 10.59 0.25 18.90
C GLY A 283 9.63 -0.94 18.81
N CYS A 284 8.43 -0.66 18.34
CA CYS A 284 7.40 -1.68 18.13
C CYS A 284 7.83 -2.64 17.00
N ARG A 285 7.67 -3.96 17.22
CA ARG A 285 7.98 -4.96 16.20
C ARG A 285 6.71 -5.33 15.44
N LEU A 286 6.68 -5.02 14.14
CA LEU A 286 5.62 -5.44 13.23
C LEU A 286 5.99 -6.77 12.59
N PHE A 287 5.10 -7.75 12.60
CA PHE A 287 5.30 -9.03 11.93
C PHE A 287 4.19 -9.32 10.90
N SER A 288 4.54 -9.98 9.81
CA SER A 288 3.56 -10.54 8.88
C SER A 288 2.88 -11.76 9.52
N VAL A 289 1.69 -12.12 9.06
CA VAL A 289 1.01 -13.36 9.45
C VAL A 289 1.91 -14.60 9.29
N LEU A 290 2.77 -14.59 8.27
CA LEU A 290 3.68 -15.68 7.95
C LEU A 290 4.83 -15.77 8.94
N GLU A 291 5.36 -14.61 9.36
CA GLU A 291 6.37 -14.53 10.42
C GLU A 291 5.82 -15.02 11.77
N VAL A 292 4.56 -14.68 12.08
CA VAL A 292 3.89 -15.21 13.29
C VAL A 292 3.67 -16.72 13.20
N GLN A 293 3.19 -17.23 12.08
CA GLN A 293 3.04 -18.68 11.85
C GLN A 293 4.39 -19.40 12.05
N TYR A 294 5.46 -18.88 11.46
CA TYR A 294 6.81 -19.43 11.62
C TYR A 294 7.20 -19.46 13.10
N ALA A 295 7.08 -18.32 13.79
CA ALA A 295 7.46 -18.22 15.20
C ALA A 295 6.68 -19.18 16.10
N LEU A 296 5.38 -19.33 15.89
CA LEU A 296 4.55 -20.29 16.63
C LEU A 296 4.96 -21.75 16.36
N ARG A 297 5.41 -22.05 15.14
CA ARG A 297 5.79 -23.40 14.72
C ARG A 297 7.19 -23.79 15.17
N THR A 298 8.14 -22.85 15.14
CA THR A 298 9.58 -23.13 15.36
C THR A 298 10.06 -22.69 16.74
N GLY A 299 9.34 -21.79 17.40
CA GLY A 299 9.81 -21.13 18.62
C GLY A 299 10.72 -19.91 18.35
N GLU A 300 11.02 -19.57 17.09
CA GLU A 300 11.97 -18.52 16.73
C GLU A 300 11.26 -17.27 16.17
N VAL A 301 11.48 -16.09 16.77
CA VAL A 301 10.91 -14.83 16.27
C VAL A 301 11.95 -14.11 15.40
N ARG A 302 11.69 -14.04 14.09
CA ARG A 302 12.54 -13.29 13.15
C ARG A 302 11.81 -12.87 11.90
N LYS A 303 12.43 -11.95 11.16
CA LYS A 303 12.02 -11.62 9.79
C LYS A 303 12.33 -12.77 8.84
N LEU A 304 11.34 -13.08 8.00
CA LEU A 304 11.48 -14.11 6.98
C LEU A 304 11.99 -13.51 5.67
N SER A 305 12.87 -14.24 5.01
CA SER A 305 13.16 -13.99 3.61
C SER A 305 11.92 -14.31 2.76
N PRO A 306 11.78 -13.73 1.57
CA PRO A 306 10.60 -14.00 0.74
C PRO A 306 10.45 -15.47 0.31
N ARG A 307 11.53 -16.28 0.34
CA ARG A 307 11.44 -17.71 0.09
C ARG A 307 10.75 -18.41 1.25
N GLU A 308 11.15 -18.09 2.48
CA GLU A 308 10.58 -18.66 3.70
C GLU A 308 9.11 -18.24 3.86
N GLU A 309 8.76 -17.00 3.50
CA GLU A 309 7.36 -16.58 3.45
C GLU A 309 6.50 -17.46 2.51
N ALA A 310 7.06 -17.94 1.40
CA ALA A 310 6.32 -18.83 0.49
C ALA A 310 6.09 -20.20 1.10
N GLU A 311 7.12 -20.74 1.73
CA GLU A 311 7.08 -22.03 2.40
C GLU A 311 6.02 -22.00 3.52
N GLU A 312 6.00 -20.94 4.33
CA GLU A 312 4.99 -20.73 5.37
C GLU A 312 3.59 -20.50 4.82
N LEU A 313 3.45 -19.75 3.72
CA LEU A 313 2.16 -19.59 3.07
C LEU A 313 1.63 -20.95 2.60
N GLY A 314 2.47 -21.78 2.00
CA GLY A 314 2.10 -23.13 1.58
C GLY A 314 1.66 -24.03 2.74
N LEU A 315 2.27 -23.88 3.92
CA LEU A 315 1.84 -24.58 5.13
C LEU A 315 0.46 -24.10 5.61
N LEU A 316 0.24 -22.79 5.73
CA LEU A 316 -1.05 -22.23 6.11
C LEU A 316 -2.16 -22.65 5.15
N LEU A 317 -1.86 -22.66 3.86
CA LEU A 317 -2.79 -23.04 2.81
C LEU A 317 -3.27 -24.49 2.90
N ARG A 318 -2.42 -25.39 3.40
CA ARG A 318 -2.78 -26.78 3.71
C ARG A 318 -3.52 -26.91 5.04
N ALA A 319 -3.18 -26.07 6.01
CA ALA A 319 -3.71 -26.13 7.37
C ALA A 319 -5.08 -25.45 7.54
N VAL A 320 -5.40 -24.44 6.73
CA VAL A 320 -6.59 -23.59 6.89
C VAL A 320 -7.51 -23.71 5.67
N PRO A 321 -8.53 -24.61 5.68
CA PRO A 321 -9.36 -24.92 4.50
C PRO A 321 -10.06 -23.70 3.87
N ILE A 322 -10.44 -22.70 4.68
CA ILE A 322 -11.10 -21.48 4.19
C ILE A 322 -10.26 -20.72 3.17
N LEU A 323 -8.94 -20.87 3.21
CA LEU A 323 -8.04 -20.23 2.25
C LEU A 323 -8.21 -20.82 0.83
N GLN A 324 -8.47 -22.12 0.73
CA GLN A 324 -8.77 -22.78 -0.55
C GLN A 324 -10.12 -22.31 -1.09
N ASP A 325 -11.12 -22.18 -0.23
CA ASP A 325 -12.43 -21.65 -0.61
C ASP A 325 -12.34 -20.19 -1.07
N ARG A 326 -11.45 -19.42 -0.44
CA ARG A 326 -11.19 -18.03 -0.85
C ARG A 326 -10.59 -17.95 -2.25
N LEU A 327 -9.65 -18.84 -2.59
CA LEU A 327 -9.14 -18.94 -3.97
C LEU A 327 -10.28 -19.24 -4.95
N ARG A 328 -11.08 -20.28 -4.67
CA ARG A 328 -12.22 -20.68 -5.52
C ARG A 328 -13.21 -19.53 -5.70
N ALA A 329 -13.45 -18.75 -4.65
CA ALA A 329 -14.29 -17.56 -4.72
C ALA A 329 -13.68 -16.48 -5.64
N VAL A 330 -12.37 -16.24 -5.59
CA VAL A 330 -11.68 -15.30 -6.49
C VAL A 330 -11.73 -15.79 -7.94
N LEU A 331 -11.49 -17.09 -8.18
CA LEU A 331 -11.60 -17.69 -9.51
C LEU A 331 -13.03 -17.55 -10.06
N LYS A 332 -14.06 -17.88 -9.26
CA LYS A 332 -15.48 -17.73 -9.64
C LYS A 332 -15.86 -16.29 -9.95
N LEU A 333 -15.41 -15.34 -9.12
CA LEU A 333 -15.59 -13.90 -9.34
C LEU A 333 -14.96 -13.49 -10.68
N ASN A 334 -13.71 -13.85 -10.90
CA ASN A 334 -12.98 -13.52 -12.11
C ASN A 334 -13.64 -14.13 -13.36
N THR A 335 -14.06 -15.39 -13.32
CA THR A 335 -14.82 -16.03 -14.40
C THR A 335 -16.10 -15.25 -14.72
N THR A 336 -16.84 -14.84 -13.68
CA THR A 336 -18.08 -14.07 -13.85
C THR A 336 -17.82 -12.72 -14.51
N ILE A 337 -16.77 -12.01 -14.08
CA ILE A 337 -16.37 -10.73 -14.68
C ILE A 337 -15.96 -10.94 -16.14
N LEU A 338 -15.11 -11.94 -16.41
CA LEU A 338 -14.61 -12.25 -17.74
C LEU A 338 -15.77 -12.58 -18.69
N TYR A 339 -16.67 -13.49 -18.32
CA TYR A 339 -17.81 -13.86 -19.14
C TYR A 339 -18.74 -12.68 -19.40
N SER A 340 -18.96 -11.82 -18.40
CA SER A 340 -19.71 -10.58 -18.56
C SER A 340 -19.03 -9.60 -19.56
N LEU A 341 -17.71 -9.46 -19.51
CA LEU A 341 -16.96 -8.54 -20.39
C LEU A 341 -16.98 -8.99 -21.86
N PHE A 342 -16.90 -10.30 -22.09
CA PHE A 342 -16.86 -10.89 -23.43
C PHE A 342 -18.23 -11.36 -23.94
N LYS A 343 -19.30 -11.18 -23.15
CA LYS A 343 -20.66 -11.63 -23.46
C LYS A 343 -20.73 -13.13 -23.79
N ILE A 344 -19.98 -13.93 -23.04
CA ILE A 344 -19.97 -15.38 -23.20
C ILE A 344 -21.27 -15.90 -22.57
N ASN A 345 -22.11 -16.56 -23.37
CA ASN A 345 -23.34 -17.16 -22.87
C ASN A 345 -23.02 -18.52 -22.25
N THR A 346 -23.29 -18.69 -20.97
CA THR A 346 -22.99 -19.93 -20.23
C THR A 346 -23.90 -21.10 -20.61
N TYR A 347 -24.96 -20.85 -21.39
CA TYR A 347 -25.99 -21.85 -21.75
C TYR A 347 -25.79 -22.52 -23.12
N SER A 348 -24.71 -22.24 -23.86
CA SER A 348 -24.53 -22.80 -25.21
C SER A 348 -23.13 -23.36 -25.43
N THR A 349 -22.96 -24.66 -25.19
CA THR A 349 -21.72 -25.43 -25.44
C THR A 349 -21.88 -26.50 -26.52
N THR A 350 -22.82 -26.37 -27.46
CA THR A 350 -23.08 -27.44 -28.45
C THR A 350 -23.11 -27.03 -29.93
N ASN A 351 -22.81 -25.78 -30.33
CA ASN A 351 -22.84 -25.42 -31.76
C ASN A 351 -21.43 -25.19 -32.37
N PRO A 352 -20.94 -26.06 -33.29
CA PRO A 352 -19.56 -26.04 -33.80
C PRO A 352 -19.30 -25.02 -34.93
N TYR A 353 -20.29 -24.22 -35.36
CA TYR A 353 -20.08 -23.23 -36.43
C TYR A 353 -19.64 -21.85 -35.88
N ILE A 354 -18.32 -21.73 -35.68
CA ILE A 354 -17.65 -20.56 -35.07
C ILE A 354 -17.19 -19.58 -36.17
N SER A 355 -17.89 -18.45 -36.31
CA SER A 355 -17.44 -17.31 -37.12
C SER A 355 -16.09 -16.77 -36.63
N LYS A 356 -15.31 -16.03 -37.45
CA LYS A 356 -14.02 -15.43 -37.04
C LYS A 356 -14.09 -14.55 -35.78
N ARG A 357 -15.27 -14.01 -35.41
CA ARG A 357 -15.50 -13.31 -34.12
C ARG A 357 -15.52 -14.26 -32.92
N HIS A 358 -15.89 -15.52 -33.10
CA HIS A 358 -15.97 -16.53 -32.05
C HIS A 358 -14.61 -17.19 -31.76
N ILE A 359 -13.67 -17.20 -32.73
CA ILE A 359 -12.30 -17.73 -32.54
C ILE A 359 -11.58 -16.96 -31.42
N GLY A 360 -11.67 -15.62 -31.40
CA GLY A 360 -11.02 -14.81 -30.37
C GLY A 360 -11.62 -14.99 -28.96
N ILE A 361 -12.92 -15.25 -28.86
CA ILE A 361 -13.60 -15.53 -27.59
C ILE A 361 -13.20 -16.93 -27.09
N SER A 362 -13.13 -17.91 -28.00
CA SER A 362 -12.66 -19.26 -27.69
C SER A 362 -11.23 -19.25 -27.14
N CYS A 363 -10.31 -18.47 -27.71
CA CYS A 363 -8.95 -18.34 -27.18
C CYS A 363 -8.91 -17.87 -25.72
N ILE A 364 -9.72 -16.85 -25.38
CA ILE A 364 -9.75 -16.27 -24.03
C ILE A 364 -10.29 -17.28 -23.03
N THR A 365 -11.42 -17.92 -23.34
CA THR A 365 -12.03 -18.93 -22.48
C THR A 365 -11.10 -20.13 -22.28
N SER A 366 -10.49 -20.66 -23.35
CA SER A 366 -9.58 -21.82 -23.25
C SER A 366 -8.37 -21.51 -22.37
N VAL A 367 -7.73 -20.35 -22.55
CA VAL A 367 -6.60 -19.94 -21.71
C VAL A 367 -7.04 -19.70 -20.27
N TRP A 368 -8.21 -19.09 -20.04
CA TRP A 368 -8.71 -18.82 -18.69
C TRP A 368 -9.02 -20.11 -17.92
N GLU A 369 -9.75 -21.07 -18.53
CA GLU A 369 -10.05 -22.35 -17.89
C GLU A 369 -8.77 -23.16 -17.62
N PHE A 370 -7.78 -23.09 -18.52
CA PHE A 370 -6.47 -23.69 -18.28
C PHE A 370 -5.77 -23.07 -17.07
N LEU A 371 -5.70 -21.74 -17.00
CA LEU A 371 -5.08 -21.04 -15.86
C LEU A 371 -5.81 -21.33 -14.55
N LYS A 372 -7.16 -21.37 -14.57
CA LYS A 372 -7.98 -21.70 -13.41
C LYS A 372 -7.59 -23.07 -12.85
N ARG A 373 -7.54 -24.11 -13.69
CA ARG A 373 -7.13 -25.45 -13.28
C ARG A 373 -5.71 -25.45 -12.70
N MET A 374 -4.77 -24.79 -13.35
CA MET A 374 -3.39 -24.69 -12.87
C MET A 374 -3.29 -24.00 -11.50
N PHE A 375 -4.09 -22.95 -11.25
CA PHE A 375 -4.13 -22.31 -9.94
C PHE A 375 -4.79 -23.20 -8.87
N GLU A 376 -5.84 -23.94 -9.22
CA GLU A 376 -6.48 -24.90 -8.31
C GLU A 376 -5.52 -26.05 -7.93
N GLU A 377 -4.81 -26.62 -8.91
CA GLU A 377 -3.79 -27.65 -8.70
C GLU A 377 -2.61 -27.11 -7.87
N GLY A 378 -2.02 -25.98 -8.28
CA GLY A 378 -0.90 -25.37 -7.56
C GLY A 378 -1.26 -25.05 -6.10
N MET A 379 -2.49 -24.61 -5.85
CA MET A 379 -2.99 -24.33 -4.51
C MET A 379 -3.10 -25.60 -3.65
N GLN A 380 -3.56 -26.73 -4.20
CA GLN A 380 -3.56 -28.01 -3.47
C GLN A 380 -2.15 -28.43 -3.04
N GLU A 381 -1.15 -28.07 -3.85
CA GLU A 381 0.27 -28.29 -3.55
C GLU A 381 0.88 -27.23 -2.62
N GLY A 382 0.12 -26.18 -2.26
CA GLY A 382 0.58 -25.08 -1.38
C GLY A 382 1.25 -23.92 -2.12
N PHE A 383 1.03 -23.78 -3.43
CA PHE A 383 1.58 -22.71 -4.25
C PHE A 383 0.49 -21.74 -4.72
N VAL A 384 0.77 -20.43 -4.60
CA VAL A 384 -0.13 -19.35 -5.09
C VAL A 384 0.26 -18.82 -6.47
N THR A 385 1.36 -19.32 -7.03
CA THR A 385 1.87 -18.93 -8.34
C THR A 385 1.99 -20.13 -9.26
N ILE A 386 1.88 -19.90 -10.57
CA ILE A 386 1.98 -20.94 -11.59
C ILE A 386 3.07 -20.61 -12.63
N PRO A 387 4.05 -21.50 -12.85
CA PRO A 387 4.99 -21.35 -13.95
C PRO A 387 4.31 -21.76 -15.26
N ALA A 388 4.05 -20.80 -16.15
CA ALA A 388 3.38 -21.09 -17.42
C ALA A 388 3.96 -20.26 -18.56
N SER A 389 4.74 -20.92 -19.43
CA SER A 389 5.23 -20.30 -20.66
C SER A 389 4.10 -20.18 -21.70
N SER A 390 4.19 -19.20 -22.58
CA SER A 390 3.22 -19.06 -23.68
C SER A 390 3.20 -20.27 -24.62
N GLY A 391 4.34 -20.97 -24.77
CA GLY A 391 4.41 -22.20 -25.56
C GLY A 391 3.71 -23.39 -24.88
N PHE A 392 3.82 -23.49 -23.56
CA PHE A 392 3.12 -24.52 -22.78
C PHE A 392 1.61 -24.32 -22.85
N ILE A 393 1.15 -23.10 -22.61
CA ILE A 393 -0.28 -22.74 -22.71
C ILE A 393 -0.80 -22.94 -24.12
N ALA A 394 -0.03 -22.55 -25.14
CA ALA A 394 -0.40 -22.75 -26.54
C ALA A 394 -0.67 -24.21 -26.87
N ARG A 395 0.23 -25.13 -26.48
CA ARG A 395 0.02 -26.58 -26.68
C ARG A 395 -1.20 -27.09 -25.93
N ALA A 396 -1.32 -26.73 -24.64
CA ALA A 396 -2.42 -27.21 -23.81
C ALA A 396 -3.80 -26.72 -24.29
N CYS A 397 -3.86 -25.54 -24.92
CA CYS A 397 -5.11 -24.93 -25.39
C CYS A 397 -5.37 -25.12 -26.89
N GLY A 398 -4.48 -25.79 -27.64
CA GLY A 398 -4.58 -25.89 -29.11
C GLY A 398 -4.47 -24.56 -29.85
N LEU A 399 -3.67 -23.62 -29.33
CA LEU A 399 -3.52 -22.25 -29.86
C LEU A 399 -2.15 -22.02 -30.48
N SER A 400 -2.03 -20.97 -31.29
CA SER A 400 -0.71 -20.44 -31.67
C SER A 400 0.00 -19.85 -30.44
N ARG A 401 1.33 -19.93 -30.39
CA ARG A 401 2.13 -19.30 -29.32
C ARG A 401 1.87 -17.80 -29.20
N ILE A 402 1.63 -17.14 -30.34
CA ILE A 402 1.35 -15.71 -30.41
C ILE A 402 0.00 -15.40 -29.76
N ASP A 403 -1.05 -16.17 -30.05
CA ASP A 403 -2.38 -15.95 -29.49
C ASP A 403 -2.45 -16.29 -28.00
N ALA A 404 -1.77 -17.34 -27.55
CA ALA A 404 -1.63 -17.64 -26.12
C ALA A 404 -0.95 -16.49 -25.37
N ASN A 405 0.17 -15.97 -25.91
CA ASN A 405 0.88 -14.84 -25.32
C ASN A 405 0.04 -13.56 -25.29
N ARG A 406 -0.67 -13.24 -26.38
CA ARG A 406 -1.55 -12.07 -26.45
C ARG A 406 -2.72 -12.18 -25.50
N THR A 407 -3.29 -13.37 -25.35
CA THR A 407 -4.38 -13.66 -24.41
C THR A 407 -3.92 -13.50 -22.96
N LEU A 408 -2.76 -14.04 -22.59
CA LEU A 408 -2.17 -13.84 -21.26
C LEU A 408 -1.95 -12.36 -20.95
N ASN A 409 -1.38 -11.61 -21.90
CA ASN A 409 -1.16 -10.18 -21.72
C ASN A 409 -2.50 -9.43 -21.60
N LEU A 410 -3.54 -9.81 -22.34
CA LEU A 410 -4.87 -9.23 -22.19
C LEU A 410 -5.44 -9.51 -20.79
N LEU A 411 -5.38 -10.75 -20.30
CA LEU A 411 -5.83 -11.11 -18.95
C LEU A 411 -5.09 -10.31 -17.88
N ALA A 412 -3.78 -10.08 -18.06
CA ALA A 412 -2.99 -9.26 -17.17
C ALA A 412 -3.34 -7.77 -17.24
N VAL A 413 -3.57 -7.22 -18.43
CA VAL A 413 -4.06 -5.84 -18.62
C VAL A 413 -5.40 -5.65 -17.90
N LEU A 414 -6.30 -6.63 -17.99
CA LEU A 414 -7.60 -6.58 -17.36
C LEU A 414 -7.56 -6.87 -15.83
N GLY A 415 -6.41 -7.26 -15.29
CA GLY A 415 -6.21 -7.44 -13.86
C GLY A 415 -6.63 -8.79 -13.30
N PHE A 416 -6.78 -9.81 -14.16
CA PHE A 416 -7.11 -11.18 -13.70
C PHE A 416 -5.89 -11.95 -13.21
N VAL A 417 -4.71 -11.66 -13.77
CA VAL A 417 -3.44 -12.27 -13.41
C VAL A 417 -2.33 -11.22 -13.45
N ALA A 418 -1.22 -11.46 -12.76
CA ALA A 418 -0.02 -10.63 -12.87
C ALA A 418 1.20 -11.48 -13.16
N LYS A 419 2.12 -10.94 -13.97
CA LYS A 419 3.42 -11.56 -14.23
C LYS A 419 4.37 -11.18 -13.11
N VAL A 420 4.71 -12.14 -12.27
CA VAL A 420 5.58 -11.93 -11.11
C VAL A 420 7.03 -12.20 -11.42
N GLY A 421 7.36 -13.09 -12.35
CA GLY A 421 8.75 -13.46 -12.62
C GLY A 421 9.02 -14.13 -13.96
N SER A 422 10.27 -14.50 -14.15
CA SER A 422 10.70 -15.48 -15.14
C SER A 422 11.55 -16.52 -14.44
N VAL A 423 11.19 -17.79 -14.56
CA VAL A 423 12.06 -18.89 -14.13
C VAL A 423 13.03 -19.17 -15.27
N GLU A 424 14.32 -19.02 -15.00
CA GLU A 424 15.37 -19.61 -15.84
C GLU A 424 15.60 -21.03 -15.36
N ARG A 425 15.13 -22.03 -16.13
CA ARG A 425 15.64 -23.40 -16.02
C ARG A 425 16.58 -23.64 -17.21
N GLU A 426 17.58 -24.51 -17.04
CA GLU A 426 18.65 -24.82 -18.01
C GLU A 426 18.18 -25.01 -19.47
N ARG A 427 16.90 -25.35 -19.70
CA ARG A 427 16.32 -25.50 -21.05
C ARG A 427 15.04 -24.69 -21.33
N PHE A 428 14.49 -23.94 -20.38
CA PHE A 428 13.23 -23.20 -20.56
C PHE A 428 13.17 -21.89 -19.77
N ARG A 429 12.94 -20.76 -20.48
CA ARG A 429 12.52 -19.48 -19.89
C ARG A 429 10.99 -19.40 -19.88
N GLY A 430 10.38 -19.56 -18.71
CA GLY A 430 8.92 -19.48 -18.50
C GLY A 430 8.54 -18.26 -17.66
N ALA A 431 7.41 -17.61 -17.98
CA ALA A 431 6.86 -16.58 -17.12
C ALA A 431 6.14 -17.23 -15.92
N THR A 432 6.27 -16.63 -14.75
CA THR A 432 5.49 -17.01 -13.57
C THR A 432 4.34 -16.05 -13.38
N TRP A 433 3.15 -16.60 -13.11
CA TRP A 433 1.91 -15.86 -12.98
C TRP A 433 1.32 -16.03 -11.60
N ILE A 434 0.74 -14.96 -11.06
CA ILE A 434 -0.08 -14.98 -9.86
C ILE A 434 -1.51 -14.59 -10.19
N LEU A 435 -2.48 -15.19 -9.50
CA LEU A 435 -3.88 -14.80 -9.60
C LEU A 435 -4.08 -13.43 -8.95
N CYS A 436 -4.97 -12.62 -9.53
CA CYS A 436 -5.36 -11.34 -8.96
C CYS A 436 -6.87 -11.31 -8.73
N GLN A 437 -7.32 -10.61 -7.71
CA GLN A 437 -8.75 -10.32 -7.54
C GLN A 437 -9.13 -9.15 -8.44
N ALA A 438 -9.78 -9.44 -9.58
CA ALA A 438 -10.10 -8.42 -10.56
C ALA A 438 -11.20 -7.48 -10.05
N ASP A 439 -10.99 -6.17 -10.22
CA ASP A 439 -12.05 -5.18 -10.01
C ASP A 439 -12.91 -5.07 -11.28
N ARG A 440 -14.23 -5.30 -11.13
CA ARG A 440 -15.18 -5.34 -12.27
C ARG A 440 -15.23 -4.01 -13.02
N SER A 441 -15.24 -2.90 -12.28
CA SER A 441 -15.35 -1.55 -12.86
C SER A 441 -14.10 -1.19 -13.62
N GLU A 442 -12.93 -1.49 -13.06
CA GLU A 442 -11.64 -1.22 -13.67
C GLU A 442 -11.39 -2.11 -14.89
N ALA A 443 -11.68 -3.41 -14.81
CA ALA A 443 -11.57 -4.31 -15.95
C ALA A 443 -12.46 -3.86 -17.11
N LYS A 444 -13.70 -3.42 -16.82
CA LYS A 444 -14.62 -2.85 -17.81
C LYS A 444 -14.10 -1.54 -18.40
N ARG A 445 -13.57 -0.63 -17.57
CA ARG A 445 -12.97 0.64 -18.00
C ARG A 445 -11.82 0.38 -18.98
N ARG A 446 -10.88 -0.50 -18.63
CA ARG A 446 -9.74 -0.86 -19.48
C ARG A 446 -10.17 -1.52 -20.78
N TRP A 447 -11.11 -2.47 -20.72
CA TRP A 447 -11.61 -3.13 -21.92
C TRP A 447 -12.26 -2.13 -22.89
N LYS A 448 -13.02 -1.17 -22.36
CA LYS A 448 -13.60 -0.06 -23.16
C LYS A 448 -12.51 0.84 -23.74
N ALA A 449 -11.53 1.26 -22.94
CA ALA A 449 -10.45 2.14 -23.35
C ALA A 449 -9.55 1.54 -24.45
N LEU A 450 -9.35 0.21 -24.44
CA LEU A 450 -8.65 -0.48 -25.52
C LEU A 450 -9.41 -0.47 -26.86
N GLY A 451 -10.71 -0.15 -26.85
CA GLY A 451 -11.57 -0.22 -28.04
C GLY A 451 -12.02 -1.63 -28.40
N LYS A 452 -11.97 -2.58 -27.45
CA LYS A 452 -12.33 -3.99 -27.63
C LYS A 452 -11.68 -4.64 -28.87
N PRO A 453 -10.36 -4.53 -29.02
CA PRO A 453 -9.66 -4.99 -30.21
C PRO A 453 -9.71 -6.53 -30.30
N PRO A 454 -9.60 -7.12 -31.51
CA PRO A 454 -9.37 -8.55 -31.64
C PRO A 454 -8.03 -8.93 -30.99
N ILE A 455 -7.90 -10.19 -30.50
CA ILE A 455 -6.68 -10.69 -29.83
C ILE A 455 -5.42 -10.38 -30.64
N SER A 456 -5.47 -10.54 -31.96
CA SER A 456 -4.35 -10.30 -32.87
C SER A 456 -3.77 -8.87 -32.85
N LYS A 457 -4.52 -7.90 -32.33
CA LYS A 457 -4.11 -6.49 -32.21
C LYS A 457 -3.63 -6.13 -30.81
N ILE A 458 -3.75 -7.03 -29.82
CA ILE A 458 -3.21 -6.80 -28.48
C ILE A 458 -1.68 -6.83 -28.53
N ASN A 459 -1.06 -5.69 -28.25
CA ASN A 459 0.39 -5.54 -28.15
C ASN A 459 0.75 -4.39 -27.18
N LYS A 460 2.04 -4.29 -26.83
CA LYS A 460 2.55 -3.28 -25.89
C LYS A 460 2.22 -1.85 -26.33
N GLN A 461 2.36 -1.54 -27.62
CA GLN A 461 2.13 -0.19 -28.16
C GLN A 461 0.66 0.22 -28.01
N LEU A 462 -0.28 -0.68 -28.28
CA LEU A 462 -1.71 -0.42 -28.11
C LEU A 462 -2.03 -0.13 -26.65
N VAL A 463 -1.51 -0.94 -25.73
CA VAL A 463 -1.73 -0.76 -24.28
C VAL A 463 -1.10 0.54 -23.80
N ALA A 464 0.14 0.84 -24.19
CA ALA A 464 0.81 2.09 -23.84
C ALA A 464 0.03 3.32 -24.34
N LYS A 465 -0.43 3.27 -25.59
CA LYS A 465 -1.21 4.35 -26.21
C LYS A 465 -2.57 4.57 -25.54
N ARG A 466 -3.24 3.50 -25.10
CA ARG A 466 -4.64 3.57 -24.61
C ARG A 466 -4.75 3.64 -23.09
N LEU A 467 -3.79 3.09 -22.37
CA LEU A 467 -3.82 2.89 -20.92
C LEU A 467 -2.57 3.45 -20.21
N GLY A 468 -1.57 3.94 -20.96
CA GLY A 468 -0.33 4.50 -20.42
C GLY A 468 0.83 3.51 -20.37
N GLU A 469 2.05 4.06 -20.44
CA GLU A 469 3.32 3.30 -20.44
C GLU A 469 3.51 2.46 -19.17
N GLU A 470 2.95 2.89 -18.04
CA GLU A 470 3.09 2.19 -16.78
C GLU A 470 2.37 0.83 -16.79
N ILE A 471 1.10 0.80 -17.22
CA ILE A 471 0.33 -0.44 -17.36
C ILE A 471 0.99 -1.36 -18.39
N ALA A 472 1.47 -0.80 -19.50
CA ALA A 472 2.21 -1.56 -20.51
C ALA A 472 3.52 -2.16 -19.94
N ALA A 473 4.25 -1.41 -19.12
CA ALA A 473 5.46 -1.89 -18.48
C ALA A 473 5.16 -3.01 -17.46
N ALA A 474 4.13 -2.84 -16.62
CA ALA A 474 3.74 -3.83 -15.62
C ALA A 474 3.38 -5.19 -16.24
N VAL A 475 2.69 -5.19 -17.38
CA VAL A 475 2.29 -6.43 -18.06
C VAL A 475 3.47 -7.09 -18.81
N TRP A 476 4.23 -6.33 -19.60
CA TRP A 476 5.26 -6.93 -20.47
C TRP A 476 6.60 -7.18 -19.77
N ARG A 477 7.05 -6.26 -18.91
CA ARG A 477 8.31 -6.42 -18.17
C ARG A 477 8.12 -7.19 -16.86
N GLY A 478 6.88 -7.41 -16.44
CA GLY A 478 6.53 -7.80 -15.07
C GLY A 478 6.58 -6.57 -14.17
N ALA A 479 5.66 -6.47 -13.21
CA ALA A 479 5.65 -5.36 -12.26
C ALA A 479 6.93 -5.42 -11.42
N SER A 480 7.89 -4.52 -11.68
CA SER A 480 9.22 -4.53 -11.07
C SER A 480 9.20 -4.48 -9.54
N LYS A 481 8.14 -3.92 -8.94
CA LYS A 481 7.91 -3.94 -7.49
C LYS A 481 7.24 -5.23 -6.97
N LEU A 482 6.46 -5.94 -7.79
CA LEU A 482 5.98 -7.30 -7.45
C LEU A 482 7.10 -8.33 -7.62
N LYS A 483 8.06 -8.08 -8.52
CA LYS A 483 9.19 -8.98 -8.78
C LYS A 483 10.02 -9.28 -7.52
N ALA A 484 10.27 -8.32 -6.64
CA ALA A 484 11.14 -8.59 -5.49
C ALA A 484 10.46 -9.47 -4.42
N GLN A 485 9.17 -9.24 -4.13
CA GLN A 485 8.43 -10.02 -3.12
C GLN A 485 7.91 -11.35 -3.68
N GLU A 486 7.38 -11.37 -4.91
CA GLU A 486 6.66 -12.55 -5.43
C GLU A 486 7.54 -13.50 -6.27
N VAL A 487 8.66 -13.05 -6.87
CA VAL A 487 9.59 -13.98 -7.58
C VAL A 487 10.24 -14.95 -6.63
N ALA A 488 10.56 -14.48 -5.42
CA ALA A 488 11.22 -15.29 -4.43
C ALA A 488 10.24 -16.28 -3.74
N LEU A 489 8.93 -15.98 -3.75
CA LEU A 489 7.88 -16.96 -3.42
C LEU A 489 7.81 -18.13 -4.42
N CYS A 490 8.29 -17.95 -5.66
CA CYS A 490 8.22 -18.94 -6.73
C CYS A 490 9.39 -19.95 -6.75
N ALA A 491 10.49 -19.66 -6.06
CA ALA A 491 11.74 -20.43 -6.15
C ALA A 491 11.87 -21.57 -5.13
N ALA A 492 10.90 -21.72 -4.22
CA ALA A 492 10.94 -22.67 -3.09
C ALA A 492 10.51 -24.12 -3.43
N GLY A 493 10.19 -24.42 -4.70
CA GLY A 493 9.84 -25.79 -5.12
C GLY A 493 11.09 -26.61 -5.43
N ASP A 494 11.48 -27.50 -4.53
CA ASP A 494 12.48 -28.54 -4.75
C ASP A 494 12.16 -29.36 -6.03
N PRO A 495 13.12 -29.56 -6.96
CA PRO A 495 12.94 -30.41 -8.15
C PRO A 495 12.56 -31.87 -7.88
N ALA A 496 12.74 -32.38 -6.65
CA ALA A 496 12.58 -33.79 -6.33
C ALA A 496 11.12 -34.29 -6.25
N ILE A 497 10.12 -33.40 -6.11
CA ILE A 497 8.68 -33.77 -6.12
C ILE A 497 8.08 -33.46 -7.49
N ARG A 498 8.70 -33.98 -8.55
CA ARG A 498 8.08 -34.09 -9.89
C ARG A 498 8.53 -35.39 -10.56
N MET A 499 7.85 -36.48 -10.24
CA MET A 499 7.73 -37.60 -11.17
C MET A 499 6.32 -37.62 -11.75
N GLY A 500 6.22 -37.63 -13.08
CA GLY A 500 5.01 -38.03 -13.81
C GLY A 500 4.63 -37.09 -14.95
N VAL A 501 5.20 -37.36 -16.13
CA VAL A 501 4.93 -36.79 -17.48
C VAL A 501 5.81 -35.61 -17.93
#